data_AF-A0AAV6LW67-F1
#
_entry.id   AF-A0AAV6LW67-F1
#
_cell.length_a   1.000
_cell.length_b   1.000
_cell.length_c   1.000
_cell.angle_alpha   90.00
_cell.angle_beta   90.00
_cell.angle_gamma   90.00
#
_symmetry.space_group_name_H-M   'P 1'
#
loop_
_entity.id
_entity.type
_entity.pdbx_description
1 polymer ?
#
loop_
_entity_poly.entity_id
_entity_poly.type
_entity_poly.pdbx_seq_one_letter_code
_entity_poly.pdbx_strand_id
1 'polypeptide(L)'
;MLSIYEASFLAMEGESFLDDVRRFAIEHLSKYLKSSGNEIICTMIRHALELPLYWRMPRLEARWFIDVYQRKPETNLVLLDLAVLDFNIVQSTHQDDLKYASRYS
;
A
#
# COMPACT_ATOMS: atom_id res chain seq x y z
N MET A 1 -13.67 0.80 -7.45
CA MET A 1 -13.62 1.97 -6.54
C MET A 1 -12.22 2.22 -6.01
N LEU A 2 -11.55 1.26 -5.36
CA LEU A 2 -10.21 1.47 -4.81
C LEU A 2 -9.17 1.91 -5.86
N SER A 3 -9.10 1.25 -7.02
CA SER A 3 -8.19 1.65 -8.10
C SER A 3 -8.47 3.04 -8.65
N ILE A 4 -9.74 3.48 -8.64
CA ILE A 4 -10.13 4.82 -9.10
C ILE A 4 -9.67 5.88 -8.08
N TYR A 5 -9.85 5.59 -6.79
CA TYR A 5 -9.32 6.43 -5.72
C TYR A 5 -7.82 6.64 -5.88
N GLU A 6 -7.04 5.56 -6.05
CA GLU A 6 -5.58 5.65 -6.23
C GLU A 6 -5.18 6.42 -7.48
N ALA A 7 -5.82 6.13 -8.63
CA ALA A 7 -5.52 6.81 -9.88
C ALA A 7 -5.80 8.33 -9.81
N SER A 8 -6.77 8.76 -9.00
CA SER A 8 -7.08 10.19 -8.83
C SER A 8 -5.93 11.00 -8.20
N PHE A 9 -4.97 10.36 -7.53
CA PHE A 9 -3.80 11.04 -6.96
C PHE A 9 -2.65 11.23 -7.94
N LEU A 10 -2.78 10.70 -9.17
CA LEU A 10 -1.85 10.93 -10.27
C LEU A 10 -2.24 12.17 -11.11
N ALA A 11 -3.28 12.90 -10.68
CA ALA A 11 -3.79 14.08 -11.37
C ALA A 11 -2.70 15.14 -11.60
N MET A 12 -2.71 15.73 -12.78
CA MET A 12 -1.87 16.88 -13.14
C MET A 12 -2.66 18.20 -13.05
N GLU A 13 -1.93 19.31 -13.09
CA GLU A 13 -2.54 20.65 -13.10
C GLU A 13 -3.51 20.79 -14.28
N GLY A 14 -4.73 21.24 -13.99
CA GLY A 14 -5.82 21.37 -14.98
C GLY A 14 -6.84 20.21 -14.99
N GLU A 15 -6.58 19.10 -14.29
CA GLU A 15 -7.49 17.94 -14.24
C GLU A 15 -8.48 18.01 -13.06
N SER A 16 -9.19 19.12 -12.90
CA SER A 16 -10.08 19.37 -11.75
C SER A 16 -11.21 18.34 -11.58
N PHE A 17 -11.63 17.67 -12.66
CA PHE A 17 -12.60 16.57 -12.60
C PHE A 17 -12.12 15.40 -11.72
N LEU A 18 -10.80 15.18 -11.61
CA LEU A 18 -10.25 14.10 -10.78
C LEU A 18 -10.50 14.31 -9.28
N ASP A 19 -10.73 15.55 -8.83
CA ASP A 19 -11.15 15.83 -7.45
C ASP A 19 -12.57 15.33 -7.19
N ASP A 20 -13.48 15.50 -8.15
CA ASP A 20 -14.85 14.99 -8.06
C ASP A 20 -14.87 13.46 -8.09
N VAL A 21 -14.04 12.85 -8.94
CA VAL A 21 -13.84 11.39 -8.99
C VAL A 21 -13.31 10.87 -7.66
N ARG A 22 -12.34 11.56 -7.05
CA ARG A 22 -11.80 11.21 -5.75
C ARG A 22 -12.87 11.26 -4.66
N ARG A 23 -13.65 12.33 -4.60
CA ARG A 23 -14.76 12.48 -3.64
C ARG A 23 -15.78 11.36 -3.80
N PHE A 24 -16.18 11.07 -5.04
CA PHE A 24 -17.08 9.96 -5.36
C PHE A 24 -16.51 8.60 -4.91
N ALA A 25 -15.22 8.36 -5.15
CA ALA A 25 -14.56 7.12 -4.72
C ALA A 25 -14.54 6.99 -3.19
N ILE A 26 -14.20 8.06 -2.46
CA ILE A 26 -14.19 8.08 -0.99
C ILE A 26 -15.58 7.74 -0.42
N GLU A 27 -16.65 8.34 -0.95
CA GLU A 27 -18.01 8.07 -0.48
C GLU A 27 -18.40 6.61 -0.60
N HIS A 28 -18.13 6.00 -1.76
CA HIS A 28 -18.45 4.59 -2.01
C HIS A 28 -17.58 3.63 -1.21
N LEU A 29 -16.29 3.92 -1.07
CA LEU A 29 -15.37 3.13 -0.24
C LEU A 29 -15.78 3.18 1.24
N SER A 30 -16.16 4.37 1.73
CA SER A 30 -16.66 4.56 3.10
C SER A 30 -17.99 3.83 3.35
N LYS A 31 -18.89 3.79 2.36
CA LYS A 31 -20.12 2.98 2.43
C LYS A 31 -19.78 1.48 2.47
N TYR A 32 -18.87 1.02 1.62
CA TYR A 32 -18.44 -0.39 1.58
C TYR A 32 -17.84 -0.85 2.92
N LEU A 33 -17.02 -0.01 3.57
CA LEU A 33 -16.46 -0.29 4.90
C LEU A 33 -17.52 -0.52 5.98
N LYS A 34 -18.72 0.07 5.84
CA LYS A 34 -19.82 -0.07 6.80
C LYS A 34 -20.68 -1.32 6.54
N SER A 35 -20.66 -1.85 5.32
CA SER A 35 -21.59 -2.91 4.89
C SER A 35 -20.92 -4.25 4.55
N SER A 36 -19.60 -4.30 4.37
CA SER A 36 -18.88 -5.51 3.94
C SER A 36 -18.18 -6.22 5.11
N GLY A 37 -18.17 -7.55 5.06
CA GLY A 37 -17.41 -8.42 5.96
C GLY A 37 -16.08 -8.91 5.39
N ASN A 38 -15.66 -8.48 4.19
CA ASN A 38 -14.38 -8.90 3.63
C ASN A 38 -13.23 -8.11 4.27
N GLU A 39 -12.65 -8.67 5.34
CA GLU A 39 -11.66 -7.96 6.16
C GLU A 39 -10.39 -7.56 5.38
N ILE A 40 -9.98 -8.34 4.37
CA ILE A 40 -8.80 -8.04 3.57
C ILE A 40 -9.05 -6.80 2.70
N ILE A 41 -10.20 -6.77 2.01
CA ILE A 41 -10.58 -5.60 1.21
C ILE A 41 -10.78 -4.39 2.13
N CYS A 42 -11.44 -4.56 3.28
CA CYS A 42 -11.62 -3.48 4.24
C CYS A 42 -10.28 -2.94 4.76
N THR A 43 -9.31 -3.80 5.04
CA THR A 43 -7.94 -3.42 5.42
C THR A 43 -7.27 -2.60 4.32
N MET A 44 -7.35 -3.05 3.06
CA MET A 44 -6.80 -2.30 1.91
C MET A 44 -7.46 -0.93 1.73
N ILE A 45 -8.78 -0.84 1.92
CA ILE A 45 -9.51 0.43 1.80
C ILE A 45 -9.12 1.39 2.93
N ARG A 46 -9.09 0.93 4.19
CA ARG A 46 -8.68 1.76 5.33
C ARG A 46 -7.28 2.31 5.13
N HIS A 47 -6.35 1.45 4.69
CA HIS A 47 -4.99 1.84 4.36
C HIS A 47 -4.99 2.92 3.28
N ALA A 48 -5.61 2.69 2.11
CA ALA A 48 -5.65 3.71 1.06
C ALA A 48 -6.24 5.05 1.51
N LEU A 49 -7.31 5.03 2.33
CA LEU A 49 -7.94 6.26 2.83
C LEU A 49 -7.09 7.03 3.87
N GLU A 50 -6.16 6.37 4.56
CA GLU A 50 -5.19 7.03 5.44
C GLU A 50 -4.14 7.80 4.64
N LEU A 51 -3.61 7.16 3.59
CA LEU A 51 -2.66 7.75 2.67
C LEU A 51 -2.74 7.00 1.32
N PRO A 52 -2.89 7.70 0.19
CA PRO A 52 -2.93 7.06 -1.12
C PRO A 52 -1.58 6.44 -1.46
N LEU A 53 -1.60 5.34 -2.21
CA LEU A 53 -0.42 4.59 -2.63
C LEU A 53 0.66 5.48 -3.26
N TYR A 54 0.25 6.45 -4.07
CA TYR A 54 1.18 7.37 -4.75
C TYR A 54 2.06 8.19 -3.79
N TRP A 55 1.61 8.43 -2.55
CA TRP A 55 2.36 9.19 -1.55
C TRP A 55 3.10 8.32 -0.54
N ARG A 56 2.98 6.99 -0.65
CA ARG A 56 3.58 6.06 0.32
C ARG A 56 5.05 5.83 0.03
N MET A 57 5.84 5.68 1.10
CA MET A 57 7.23 5.23 0.98
C MET A 57 7.24 3.78 0.48
N PRO A 58 7.85 3.48 -0.69
CA PRO A 58 7.78 2.15 -1.29
C PRO A 58 8.27 1.03 -0.37
N ARG A 59 9.31 1.30 0.44
CA ARG A 59 9.88 0.28 1.35
C ARG A 59 8.94 -0.11 2.49
N LEU A 60 8.24 0.86 3.08
CA LEU A 60 7.25 0.61 4.13
C LEU A 60 6.00 -0.05 3.54
N GLU A 61 5.58 0.39 2.36
CA GLU A 61 4.43 -0.19 1.66
C GLU A 61 4.68 -1.65 1.28
N ALA A 62 5.88 -1.96 0.77
CA ALA A 62 6.25 -3.34 0.45
C ALA A 62 6.15 -4.25 1.69
N ARG A 63 6.65 -3.80 2.86
CA ARG A 63 6.55 -4.57 4.10
C ARG A 63 5.11 -4.84 4.49
N TRP A 64 4.28 -3.80 4.50
CA TRP A 64 2.87 -3.89 4.85
C TRP A 64 2.11 -4.80 3.87
N PHE A 65 2.35 -4.64 2.58
CA PHE A 65 1.64 -5.39 1.55
C PHE A 65 2.05 -6.87 1.51
N ILE A 66 3.29 -7.23 1.85
CA ILE A 66 3.68 -8.65 2.04
C ILE A 66 2.78 -9.32 3.10
N ASP A 67 2.59 -8.66 4.25
CA ASP A 67 1.78 -9.21 5.35
C ASP A 67 0.29 -9.31 4.98
N VAL A 68 -0.21 -8.40 4.14
CA VAL A 68 -1.59 -8.44 3.59
C VAL A 68 -1.72 -9.50 2.51
N TYR A 69 -0.76 -9.59 1.59
CA TYR A 69 -0.75 -10.52 0.47
C TYR A 69 -0.73 -11.96 0.96
N GLN A 70 0.04 -12.26 2.02
CA GLN A 70 0.05 -13.58 2.65
C GLN A 70 -1.33 -14.06 3.13
N ARG A 71 -2.23 -13.13 3.49
CA ARG A 71 -3.58 -13.46 4.00
C ARG A 71 -4.61 -13.60 2.88
N LYS A 72 -4.29 -13.21 1.64
CA LYS A 72 -5.25 -13.24 0.53
C LYS A 72 -5.61 -14.68 0.15
N PRO A 73 -6.89 -14.95 -0.18
CA PRO A 73 -7.26 -16.15 -0.91
C PRO A 73 -6.45 -16.22 -2.22
N GLU A 74 -6.08 -17.44 -2.63
CA GLU A 74 -5.43 -17.68 -3.92
C GLU A 74 -4.08 -16.93 -4.10
N THR A 75 -3.33 -16.80 -3.01
CA THR A 75 -1.99 -16.19 -3.02
C THR A 75 -1.02 -16.99 -3.90
N ASN A 76 -0.31 -16.30 -4.80
CA ASN A 76 0.79 -16.90 -5.53
C ASN A 76 1.99 -17.06 -4.59
N LEU A 77 2.24 -18.30 -4.15
CA LEU A 77 3.31 -18.60 -3.20
C LEU A 77 4.70 -18.25 -3.73
N VAL A 78 4.95 -18.45 -5.03
CA VAL A 78 6.24 -18.10 -5.65
C VAL A 78 6.49 -16.59 -5.57
N LEU A 79 5.47 -15.78 -5.82
CA LEU A 79 5.57 -14.32 -5.71
C LEU A 79 5.77 -13.88 -4.25
N LEU A 80 5.05 -14.51 -3.31
CA LEU A 80 5.20 -14.21 -1.88
C LEU A 80 6.61 -14.54 -1.38
N ASP A 81 7.13 -15.73 -1.71
CA ASP A 81 8.46 -16.18 -1.32
C ASP A 81 9.54 -15.26 -1.89
N LEU A 82 9.41 -14.87 -3.17
CA LEU A 82 10.30 -13.91 -3.80
C LEU A 82 10.28 -12.55 -3.09
N ALA A 83 9.09 -12.02 -2.80
CA ALA A 83 8.94 -10.73 -2.13
C ALA A 83 9.54 -10.74 -0.71
N VAL A 84 9.36 -11.82 0.05
CA VAL A 84 9.93 -11.98 1.39
C VAL A 84 11.46 -12.09 1.33
N LEU A 85 11.99 -12.89 0.39
CA LEU A 85 13.43 -13.08 0.22
C LEU A 85 14.11 -11.76 -0.15
N ASP A 86 13.61 -11.09 -1.20
CA ASP A 86 14.14 -9.80 -1.67
C ASP A 86 14.08 -8.74 -0.57
N PHE A 87 12.95 -8.68 0.15
CA PHE A 87 12.82 -7.78 1.29
C PHE A 87 13.91 -8.01 2.32
N ASN A 88 14.17 -9.26 2.71
CA ASN A 88 15.17 -9.59 3.72
C ASN A 88 16.61 -9.32 3.26
N ILE A 89 16.93 -9.56 1.98
CA ILE A 89 18.25 -9.24 1.41
C ILE A 89 18.53 -7.74 1.55
N VAL A 90 17.61 -6.90 1.08
CA VAL A 90 17.75 -5.44 1.18
C VAL A 90 17.79 -4.97 2.64
N GLN A 91 17.01 -5.61 3.52
CA GLN A 91 17.01 -5.30 4.96
C GLN A 91 18.38 -5.57 5.60
N SER A 92 19.05 -6.65 5.20
CA SER A 92 20.39 -7.00 5.71
C SER A 92 21.41 -5.92 5.36
N THR A 93 21.39 -5.41 4.13
CA THR A 93 22.27 -4.30 3.71
C THR A 93 22.02 -3.05 4.56
N HIS A 94 20.76 -2.65 4.73
CA HIS A 94 20.42 -1.50 5.59
C HIS A 94 20.89 -1.67 7.04
N GLN A 95 20.85 -2.89 7.59
CA GLN A 95 21.33 -3.17 8.95
C GLN A 95 22.84 -3.03 9.06
N ASP A 96 23.59 -3.47 8.05
CA ASP A 96 25.05 -3.31 8.03
C ASP A 96 25.45 -1.85 7.87
N ASP A 97 24.75 -1.09 7.03
CA ASP A 97 24.92 0.37 6.90
C ASP A 97 24.63 1.07 8.24
N LEU A 98 23.57 0.67 8.94
CA LEU A 98 23.22 1.20 10.27
C LEU A 98 24.30 0.89 11.32
N LYS A 99 24.85 -0.33 11.32
CA LYS A 99 25.96 -0.71 12.23
C LYS A 99 27.19 0.14 11.94
N TYR A 100 27.51 0.37 10.67
CA TYR A 100 28.62 1.21 10.26
C TYR A 100 28.39 2.65 10.72
N ALA A 101 27.26 3.27 10.37
CA ALA A 101 26.93 4.63 10.75
C ALA A 101 26.94 4.83 12.28
N SER A 102 26.32 3.92 13.03
CA SER A 102 26.25 3.97 14.50
C SER A 102 27.61 3.79 15.18
N ARG A 103 28.58 3.15 14.52
CA ARG A 103 29.94 2.96 15.06
C ARG A 103 30.78 4.23 14.93
N TYR A 104 30.45 5.10 13.98
CA TYR A 104 31.20 6.32 13.66
C TYR A 104 30.41 7.62 13.92
N SER A 105 29.23 7.52 14.54
CA SER A 105 28.44 8.63 15.08
C SER A 105 28.77 8.87 16.56
#